data_AF-A0A4V2Q364-F1
#
_entry.id   AF-A0A4V2Q364-F1
#
_cell.length_a   1.000
_cell.length_b   1.000
_cell.length_c   1.000
_cell.angle_alpha   90.00
_cell.angle_beta   90.00
_cell.angle_gamma   90.00
#
_symmetry.space_group_name_H-M   'P 1'
#
loop_
_entity.id
_entity.type
_entity.pdbx_description
1 polymer ?
#
loop_
_entity_poly.entity_id
_entity_poly.type
_entity_poly.pdbx_seq_one_letter_code
_entity_poly.pdbx_strand_id
1 'polypeptide(L)'
;MLRAFLLFLLLVSWTCFSSEVSKDVRCFTSTDGRVNLKLALLTDNKWMGGYIIYKNSSSAITIVPIKSECETLDVDRPSETTTTWLAVINGGVAGKFKAVHQGAIFSYLNYSNAKNENVMNFIQNDDAFDGNDCIWK
;
A
#
# COMPACT_ATOMS: atom_id res chain seq x y z
N MET A 1 30.50 39.33 -19.90
CA MET A 1 29.22 38.64 -20.20
C MET A 1 29.35 37.12 -20.13
N LEU A 2 30.39 36.49 -20.72
CA LEU A 2 30.59 35.03 -20.70
C LEU A 2 30.67 34.38 -19.31
N ARG A 3 31.27 35.05 -18.32
CA ARG A 3 31.38 34.56 -16.93
C ARG A 3 30.04 34.47 -16.19
N ALA A 4 29.12 35.42 -16.42
CA ALA A 4 27.79 35.41 -15.81
C ALA A 4 26.89 34.32 -16.41
N PHE A 5 27.07 34.04 -17.71
CA PHE A 5 26.36 32.98 -18.41
C PHE A 5 26.79 31.57 -17.93
N LEU A 6 28.09 31.38 -17.67
CA LEU A 6 28.64 30.14 -17.09
C LEU A 6 28.14 29.89 -15.65
N LEU A 7 28.01 30.94 -14.83
CA LEU A 7 27.43 30.85 -13.49
C LEU A 7 25.93 30.52 -13.52
N PHE A 8 25.19 31.06 -14.49
CA PHE A 8 23.78 30.72 -14.69
C PHE A 8 23.61 29.25 -15.09
N LEU A 9 24.42 28.73 -16.02
CA LEU A 9 24.41 27.32 -16.45
C LEU A 9 24.73 26.32 -15.32
N LEU A 10 25.61 26.68 -14.38
CA LEU A 10 25.92 25.84 -13.21
C LEU A 10 24.81 25.82 -12.15
N LEU A 11 23.93 26.82 -12.14
CA LEU A 11 22.79 26.90 -11.19
C LEU A 11 21.57 26.10 -11.67
N VAL A 12 21.43 25.85 -12.98
CA VAL A 12 20.29 25.08 -13.54
C VAL A 12 20.53 23.56 -13.51
N SER A 13 21.77 23.10 -13.33
CA SER A 13 22.12 21.66 -13.37
C SER A 13 21.74 20.86 -12.11
N TRP A 14 21.10 21.46 -11.11
CA TRP A 14 20.76 20.79 -9.84
C TRP A 14 19.28 20.61 -9.55
N THR A 15 18.40 20.84 -10.53
CA THR A 15 17.01 20.39 -10.40
C THR A 15 16.97 18.87 -10.57
N CYS A 16 17.35 18.15 -9.52
CA CYS A 16 17.00 16.74 -9.38
C CYS A 16 15.48 16.70 -9.26
N PHE A 17 14.79 16.34 -10.35
CA PHE A 17 13.37 16.02 -10.31
C PHE A 17 13.21 14.79 -9.41
N SER A 18 13.04 15.00 -8.11
CA SER A 18 12.60 13.96 -7.20
C SER A 18 11.13 13.71 -7.51
N SER A 19 10.79 12.48 -7.90
CA SER A 19 9.38 12.08 -7.89
C SER A 19 8.90 12.13 -6.44
N GLU A 20 7.87 12.90 -6.16
CA GLU A 20 7.22 12.88 -4.85
C GLU A 20 6.60 11.49 -4.66
N VAL A 21 6.91 10.84 -3.53
CA VAL A 21 6.31 9.55 -3.19
C VAL A 21 4.96 9.85 -2.54
N SER A 22 3.89 9.39 -3.17
CA SER A 22 2.56 9.44 -2.58
C SER A 22 2.39 8.30 -1.58
N LYS A 23 1.63 8.58 -0.52
CA LYS A 23 1.30 7.60 0.53
C LYS A 23 -0.22 7.52 0.67
N ASP A 24 -0.73 6.30 0.61
CA ASP A 24 -2.15 5.99 0.81
C ASP A 24 -2.32 5.04 1.99
N VAL A 25 -3.17 5.42 2.96
CA VAL A 25 -3.37 4.67 4.20
C VAL A 25 -4.77 4.10 4.25
N ARG A 26 -4.87 2.82 4.61
CA ARG A 26 -6.13 2.10 4.79
C ARG A 26 -6.09 1.33 6.11
N CYS A 27 -7.17 1.46 6.89
CA CYS A 27 -7.32 0.83 8.18
C CYS A 27 -8.24 -0.38 8.04
N PHE A 28 -7.88 -1.48 8.68
CA PHE A 28 -8.62 -2.73 8.59
C PHE A 28 -8.82 -3.36 9.96
N THR A 29 -9.94 -4.05 10.10
CA THR A 29 -10.28 -4.89 11.26
C THR A 29 -10.58 -6.30 10.74
N SER A 30 -10.13 -7.34 11.47
CA SER A 30 -10.45 -8.72 11.12
C SER A 30 -11.95 -8.98 11.27
N THR A 31 -12.47 -9.94 10.51
CA THR A 31 -13.90 -10.27 10.53
C THR A 31 -14.42 -10.72 11.90
N ASP A 32 -13.53 -11.21 12.78
CA ASP A 32 -13.85 -11.57 14.18
C ASP A 32 -13.66 -10.42 15.17
N GLY A 33 -13.24 -9.23 14.71
CA GLY A 33 -13.05 -8.01 15.51
C GLY A 33 -11.78 -7.98 16.36
N ARG A 34 -10.90 -9.00 16.28
CA ARG A 34 -9.79 -9.17 17.24
C ARG A 34 -8.47 -8.56 16.78
N VAL A 35 -8.27 -8.44 15.47
CA VAL A 35 -6.99 -8.04 14.88
C VAL A 35 -7.21 -6.79 14.04
N ASN A 36 -6.38 -5.78 14.28
CA ASN A 36 -6.41 -4.52 13.57
C ASN A 36 -5.09 -4.32 12.85
N LEU A 37 -5.14 -3.84 11.61
CA LEU A 37 -3.94 -3.53 10.84
C LEU A 37 -4.10 -2.30 9.96
N LYS A 38 -2.98 -1.61 9.77
CA LYS A 38 -2.80 -0.54 8.80
C LYS A 38 -2.12 -1.10 7.57
N LEU A 39 -2.67 -0.82 6.40
CA LEU A 39 -2.00 -0.91 5.12
C LEU A 39 -1.55 0.50 4.73
N ALA A 40 -0.27 0.66 4.42
CA ALA A 40 0.27 1.88 3.84
C ALA A 40 0.87 1.54 2.47
N LEU A 41 0.27 2.07 1.41
CA LEU A 41 0.77 1.96 0.04
C LEU A 41 1.62 3.19 -0.28
N LEU A 42 2.76 2.96 -0.92
CA LEU A 42 3.71 3.97 -1.33
C LEU A 42 3.89 3.85 -2.83
N THR A 43 3.67 4.95 -3.56
CA THR A 43 3.72 4.96 -5.02
C THR A 43 4.50 6.16 -5.50
N ASP A 44 5.38 5.94 -6.48
CA ASP A 44 5.98 6.99 -7.29
C ASP A 44 5.72 6.70 -8.79
N ASN A 45 6.37 7.44 -9.67
CA ASN A 45 6.18 7.29 -11.12
C ASN A 45 6.71 5.96 -11.71
N LYS A 46 7.46 5.16 -10.96
CA LYS A 46 8.15 3.95 -11.44
C LYS A 46 7.95 2.74 -10.54
N TRP A 47 7.56 2.94 -9.30
CA TRP A 47 7.52 1.92 -8.27
C TRP A 47 6.27 2.06 -7.40
N MET A 48 5.76 0.91 -6.99
CA MET A 48 4.69 0.80 -6.01
C MET A 48 5.06 -0.30 -5.02
N GLY A 49 4.81 -0.04 -3.75
CA GLY A 49 4.96 -1.02 -2.67
C GLY A 49 4.26 -0.53 -1.43
N GLY A 50 4.69 -1.02 -0.28
CA GLY A 50 4.08 -0.59 0.97
C GLY A 50 4.48 -1.43 2.16
N TYR A 51 3.72 -1.27 3.23
CA TYR A 51 3.88 -2.06 4.43
C TYR A 51 2.56 -2.26 5.17
N ILE A 52 2.54 -3.31 6.00
CA ILE A 52 1.47 -3.60 6.96
C ILE A 52 2.01 -3.40 8.37
N ILE A 53 1.25 -2.73 9.23
CA ILE A 53 1.52 -2.64 10.68
C ILE A 53 0.27 -3.09 11.43
N TYR A 54 0.40 -4.08 12.31
CA TYR A 54 -0.66 -4.45 13.24
C TYR A 54 -0.76 -3.44 14.38
N LYS A 55 -1.98 -3.12 14.87
CA LYS A 55 -2.22 -2.10 15.93
C LYS A 55 -1.27 -2.21 17.13
N ASN A 56 -1.02 -3.43 17.60
CA ASN A 56 -0.21 -3.71 18.79
C ASN A 56 1.25 -4.10 18.45
N SER A 57 1.72 -3.81 17.23
CA SER A 57 3.07 -4.12 16.77
C SER A 57 3.80 -2.83 16.38
N SER A 58 5.06 -2.70 16.79
CA SER A 58 5.97 -1.68 16.27
C SER A 58 6.67 -2.12 14.98
N SER A 59 6.58 -3.40 14.61
CA SER A 59 7.25 -3.97 13.45
C SER A 59 6.36 -3.87 12.21
N ALA A 60 6.89 -3.24 11.17
CA ALA A 60 6.28 -3.19 9.85
C ALA A 60 6.64 -4.44 9.03
N ILE A 61 5.66 -4.99 8.32
CA ILE A 61 5.84 -6.06 7.35
C ILE A 61 5.88 -5.41 5.97
N THR A 62 7.01 -5.51 5.28
CA THR A 62 7.12 -5.04 3.90
C THR A 62 6.23 -5.89 3.01
N ILE A 63 5.48 -5.24 2.12
CA ILE A 63 4.68 -5.91 1.10
C ILE A 63 5.21 -5.57 -0.29
N VAL A 64 5.31 -6.59 -1.15
CA VAL A 64 5.82 -6.46 -2.52
C VAL A 64 4.73 -6.89 -3.49
N PRO A 65 4.24 -6.02 -4.40
CA PRO A 65 3.21 -6.40 -5.35
C PRO A 65 3.75 -7.44 -6.32
N ILE A 66 2.99 -8.51 -6.55
CA ILE A 66 3.34 -9.57 -7.49
C ILE A 66 2.30 -9.78 -8.58
N LYS A 67 1.07 -9.31 -8.37
CA LYS A 67 -0.02 -9.47 -9.31
C LYS A 67 -1.05 -8.38 -9.10
N SER A 68 -1.56 -7.83 -10.19
CA SER A 68 -2.74 -6.97 -10.21
C SER A 68 -3.58 -7.38 -11.41
N GLU A 69 -4.85 -7.64 -11.17
CA GLU A 69 -5.82 -8.06 -12.18
C GLU A 69 -7.03 -7.14 -12.10
N CYS A 70 -7.44 -6.59 -13.24
CA CYS A 70 -8.64 -5.76 -13.33
C CYS A 70 -9.72 -6.55 -14.07
N GLU A 71 -10.88 -6.68 -13.45
CA GLU A 71 -12.07 -7.28 -14.02
C GLU A 71 -13.14 -6.22 -14.21
N THR A 72 -13.57 -6.01 -15.45
CA THR A 72 -14.74 -5.18 -15.77
C THR A 72 -15.95 -6.08 -15.83
N LEU A 73 -16.71 -6.13 -14.74
CA LEU A 73 -17.92 -6.96 -14.64
C LEU A 73 -19.11 -6.33 -15.38
N ASP A 74 -19.12 -5.01 -15.51
CA ASP A 74 -20.14 -4.20 -16.18
C ASP A 74 -19.46 -2.93 -16.74
N VAL A 75 -19.78 -2.52 -17.97
CA VAL A 75 -19.19 -1.35 -18.62
C VAL A 75 -19.60 -0.06 -17.91
N ASP A 76 -20.76 -0.07 -17.23
CA ASP A 76 -21.31 1.08 -16.52
C ASP A 76 -20.82 1.18 -15.06
N ARG A 77 -19.96 0.28 -14.59
CA ARG A 77 -19.40 0.28 -13.23
C ARG A 77 -17.87 0.39 -13.23
N PRO A 78 -17.27 0.98 -12.18
CA PRO A 78 -15.82 0.92 -12.00
C PRO A 78 -15.33 -0.52 -12.00
N SER A 79 -14.23 -0.79 -12.71
CA SER A 79 -13.60 -2.11 -12.73
C SER A 79 -13.16 -2.52 -11.32
N GLU A 80 -13.35 -3.79 -11.01
CA GLU A 80 -12.84 -4.39 -9.79
C GLU A 80 -11.38 -4.81 -9.98
N THR A 81 -10.52 -4.40 -9.06
CA THR A 81 -9.11 -4.71 -9.08
C THR A 81 -8.77 -5.66 -7.95
N THR A 82 -8.21 -6.80 -8.30
CA THR A 82 -7.59 -7.72 -7.36
C THR A 82 -6.08 -7.48 -7.34
N THR A 83 -5.54 -7.11 -6.19
CA THR A 83 -4.09 -6.94 -6.01
C THR A 83 -3.55 -7.96 -5.02
N THR A 84 -2.42 -8.60 -5.36
CA THR A 84 -1.74 -9.55 -4.49
C THR A 84 -0.33 -9.07 -4.18
N TRP A 85 0.02 -9.08 -2.90
CA TRP A 85 1.36 -8.78 -2.40
C TRP A 85 1.96 -9.96 -1.66
N LEU A 86 3.28 -10.15 -1.78
CA LEU A 86 4.04 -10.99 -0.85
C LEU A 86 4.30 -10.23 0.45
N ALA A 87 4.09 -10.89 1.58
CA ALA A 87 4.54 -10.41 2.88
C ALA A 87 5.97 -10.88 3.12
N VAL A 88 6.91 -9.94 3.30
CA VAL A 88 8.33 -10.23 3.54
C VAL A 88 8.68 -9.90 4.99
N ILE A 89 9.16 -10.90 5.73
CA ILE A 89 9.57 -10.78 7.13
C ILE A 89 10.96 -11.38 7.27
N ASN A 90 11.92 -10.61 7.82
CA ASN A 90 13.31 -11.03 7.99
C ASN A 90 13.95 -11.56 6.69
N GLY A 91 13.63 -10.96 5.55
CA GLY A 91 14.13 -11.35 4.23
C GLY A 91 13.45 -12.58 3.61
N GLY A 92 12.54 -13.25 4.32
CA GLY A 92 11.80 -14.40 3.81
C GLY A 92 10.35 -14.08 3.47
N VAL A 93 9.75 -14.84 2.55
CA VAL A 93 8.31 -14.76 2.25
C VAL A 93 7.52 -15.45 3.37
N ALA A 94 6.77 -14.68 4.15
CA ALA A 94 5.97 -15.16 5.27
C ALA A 94 4.54 -15.55 4.88
N GLY A 95 4.04 -15.00 3.78
CA GLY A 95 2.67 -15.16 3.33
C GLY A 95 2.32 -14.23 2.19
N LYS A 96 1.03 -14.10 1.92
CA LYS A 96 0.50 -13.23 0.87
C LYS A 96 -0.67 -12.42 1.39
N PHE A 97 -0.73 -11.15 1.01
CA PHE A 97 -1.92 -10.35 1.14
C PHE A 97 -2.66 -10.31 -0.21
N LYS A 98 -3.97 -10.47 -0.19
CA LYS A 98 -4.82 -10.27 -1.37
C LYS A 98 -5.92 -9.27 -1.03
N ALA A 99 -6.00 -8.19 -1.79
CA ALA A 99 -7.08 -7.22 -1.68
C ALA A 99 -7.93 -7.22 -2.96
N VAL A 100 -9.22 -6.95 -2.76
CA VAL A 100 -10.17 -6.64 -3.83
C VAL A 100 -10.64 -5.21 -3.58
N HIS A 101 -10.52 -4.34 -4.58
CA HIS A 101 -10.90 -2.94 -4.47
C HIS A 101 -11.50 -2.40 -5.76
N GLN A 102 -12.38 -1.40 -5.62
CA GLN A 102 -12.98 -0.65 -6.72
C GLN A 102 -12.75 0.84 -6.44
N GLY A 103 -11.86 1.47 -7.21
CA GLY A 103 -11.41 2.83 -6.93
C GLY A 103 -10.74 2.92 -5.55
N ALA A 104 -11.24 3.78 -4.67
CA ALA A 104 -10.68 3.95 -3.33
C ALA A 104 -11.22 2.96 -2.28
N ILE A 105 -12.24 2.16 -2.62
CA ILE A 105 -12.96 1.30 -1.69
C ILE A 105 -12.37 -0.10 -1.74
N PHE A 106 -11.88 -0.61 -0.60
CA PHE A 106 -11.44 -1.99 -0.47
C PHE A 106 -12.60 -2.85 0.03
N SER A 107 -13.15 -3.67 -0.86
CA SER A 107 -14.21 -4.62 -0.54
C SER A 107 -13.75 -5.65 0.49
N TYR A 108 -12.49 -6.09 0.39
CA TYR A 108 -11.92 -7.11 1.27
C TYR A 108 -10.39 -7.17 1.19
N LEU A 109 -9.77 -7.58 2.29
CA LEU A 109 -8.36 -7.92 2.37
C LEU A 109 -8.20 -9.26 3.10
N ASN A 110 -7.31 -10.12 2.64
CA ASN A 110 -6.86 -11.27 3.41
C ASN A 110 -5.37 -11.42 3.50
N TYR A 111 -4.97 -12.18 4.50
CA TYR A 111 -3.64 -12.71 4.66
C TYR A 111 -3.68 -14.23 4.63
N SER A 112 -2.87 -14.87 3.78
CA SER A 112 -2.62 -16.31 3.80
C SER A 112 -1.18 -16.58 4.24
N ASN A 113 -1.01 -17.39 5.28
CA ASN A 113 0.29 -17.74 5.83
C ASN A 113 1.00 -18.80 4.96
N ALA A 114 2.27 -18.58 4.61
CA ALA A 114 3.00 -19.48 3.73
C ALA A 114 3.33 -20.84 4.35
N LYS A 115 3.33 -20.98 5.67
CA LYS A 115 3.73 -22.21 6.38
C LYS A 115 2.57 -23.18 6.61
N ASN A 116 1.39 -22.66 6.93
CA ASN A 116 0.24 -23.46 7.33
C ASN A 116 -1.05 -23.13 6.57
N GLU A 117 -0.98 -22.24 5.58
CA GLU A 117 -2.09 -21.84 4.71
C GLU A 117 -3.28 -21.19 5.43
N ASN A 118 -3.18 -20.97 6.75
CA ASN A 118 -4.23 -20.29 7.52
C ASN A 118 -4.53 -18.92 6.90
N VAL A 119 -5.81 -18.66 6.69
CA VAL A 119 -6.31 -17.41 6.11
C VAL A 119 -6.95 -16.57 7.20
N MET A 120 -6.57 -15.30 7.26
CA MET A 120 -7.20 -14.29 8.09
C MET A 120 -7.83 -13.22 7.19
N ASN A 121 -9.09 -12.91 7.49
CA ASN A 121 -9.94 -12.03 6.70
C ASN A 121 -10.10 -10.69 7.37
N PHE A 122 -10.10 -9.62 6.59
CA PHE A 122 -10.18 -8.24 7.05
C PHE A 122 -11.17 -7.44 6.22
N ILE A 123 -11.82 -6.50 6.88
CA ILE A 123 -12.74 -5.53 6.28
C ILE A 123 -12.17 -4.13 6.55
N GLN A 124 -12.30 -3.24 5.57
CA GLN A 124 -11.91 -1.83 5.74
C GLN A 124 -12.72 -1.20 6.88
N ASN A 125 -12.04 -0.45 7.75
CA ASN A 125 -12.60 0.23 8.89
C ASN A 125 -12.32 1.73 8.78
N ASP A 126 -13.24 2.45 8.13
CA ASP A 126 -13.10 3.88 7.86
C ASP A 126 -13.16 4.74 9.12
N ASP A 127 -13.89 4.29 10.15
CA ASP A 127 -14.00 4.99 11.44
C ASP A 127 -12.66 5.04 12.20
N ALA A 128 -11.73 4.16 11.86
CA ALA A 128 -10.39 4.15 12.43
C ALA A 128 -9.43 5.13 11.73
N PHE A 129 -9.78 5.69 10.57
CA PHE A 129 -8.90 6.62 9.86
C PHE A 129 -9.11 8.06 10.33
N ASP A 130 -8.05 8.72 10.80
CA ASP A 130 -8.12 10.10 11.30
C ASP A 130 -7.80 11.18 10.25
N GLY A 131 -7.57 10.77 9.00
CA GLY A 131 -7.08 11.63 7.92
C GLY A 131 -5.60 11.44 7.60
N ASN A 132 -4.81 10.79 8.46
CA ASN A 132 -3.38 10.55 8.26
C ASN A 132 -2.91 9.15 8.69
N ASP A 133 -3.48 8.61 9.77
CA ASP A 133 -3.13 7.31 10.33
C ASP A 133 -4.39 6.55 10.84
N CYS A 134 -4.16 5.34 11.34
CA CYS A 134 -5.19 4.47 11.90
C CYS A 134 -5.18 4.55 13.43
N ILE A 135 -6.28 5.03 14.01
CA ILE A 135 -6.54 5.11 15.44
C ILE A 135 -7.81 4.31 15.76
N TRP A 136 -7.63 3.05 16.16
CA TRP A 136 -8.73 2.20 16.62
C TRP A 136 -9.09 2.50 18.08
N LYS A 137 -10.30 3.00 18.31
CA LYS A 137 -10.88 3.26 19.64
C LYS A 137 -11.28 1.97 20.36
#